data_AF-A0A6G4G664-F1
#
_entry.id   AF-A0A6G4G664-F1
#
_cell.length_a   1.000
_cell.length_b   1.000
_cell.length_c   1.000
_cell.angle_alpha   90.00
_cell.angle_beta   90.00
_cell.angle_gamma   90.00
#
_symmetry.space_group_name_H-M   'P 1'
#
loop_
_entity.id
_entity.type
_entity.pdbx_description
1 polymer ?
#
loop_
_entity_poly.entity_id
_entity_poly.type
_entity_poly.pdbx_seq_one_letter_code
_entity_poly.pdbx_strand_id
1 'polypeptide(L)'
;MNELRNKLIKFREITLNIIDSLEKEDYDTPEKLLGQRDNIIKEINNLNYKKEEFKKIDEELELLLIEKKLQNLMVEKKAKIKQKLKKTSENKEANKNYSTKKFSTKNILNTKI
;
A
#
# COMPACT_ATOMS: atom_id res chain seq x y z
N MET A 1 14.85 -1.49 30.58
CA MET A 1 14.99 -1.45 29.10
C MET A 1 15.28 -0.03 28.69
N ASN A 2 16.24 0.19 27.77
CA ASN A 2 16.61 1.52 27.27
C ASN A 2 15.44 2.12 26.45
N GLU A 3 15.15 3.42 26.60
CA GLU A 3 13.98 4.07 26.00
C GLU A 3 14.00 3.98 24.47
N LEU A 4 15.17 4.24 23.86
CA LEU A 4 15.41 4.06 22.43
C LEU A 4 15.02 2.66 21.95
N ARG A 5 15.43 1.61 22.70
CA ARG A 5 15.15 0.22 22.34
C ARG A 5 13.65 -0.06 22.34
N ASN A 6 12.91 0.43 23.34
CA ASN A 6 11.46 0.27 23.39
C ASN A 6 10.77 0.95 22.20
N LYS A 7 11.22 2.14 21.80
CA LYS A 7 10.68 2.84 20.63
C LYS A 7 10.99 2.11 19.32
N LEU A 8 12.21 1.59 19.17
CA LEU A 8 12.60 0.80 17.98
C LEU A 8 11.88 -0.55 17.89
N ILE A 9 11.59 -1.20 19.03
CA ILE A 9 10.74 -2.40 19.06
C ILE A 9 9.33 -2.05 18.56
N LYS A 10 8.71 -0.99 19.10
CA LYS A 10 7.39 -0.54 18.65
C LYS A 10 7.38 -0.19 17.16
N PHE A 11 8.45 0.45 16.68
CA PHE A 11 8.65 0.74 15.27
C PHE A 11 8.70 -0.55 14.42
N ARG A 12 9.42 -1.58 14.89
CA ARG A 12 9.45 -2.90 14.22
C ARG A 12 8.06 -3.53 14.20
N GLU A 13 7.39 -3.60 15.34
CA GLU A 13 6.06 -4.22 15.48
C GLU A 13 5.03 -3.57 14.57
N ILE A 14 4.99 -2.23 14.54
CA ILE A 14 4.03 -1.54 13.68
C ILE A 14 4.33 -1.74 12.20
N THR A 15 5.61 -1.80 11.83
CA THR A 15 6.02 -2.07 10.45
C THR A 15 5.64 -3.49 10.03
N LEU A 16 5.77 -4.48 10.92
CA LEU A 16 5.31 -5.85 10.68
C LEU A 16 3.78 -5.92 10.55
N ASN A 17 3.03 -5.19 11.37
CA ASN A 17 1.57 -5.14 11.26
C ASN A 17 1.10 -4.52 9.94
N ILE A 18 1.79 -3.49 9.45
CA ILE A 18 1.53 -2.90 8.13
C ILE A 18 1.78 -3.95 7.03
N ILE A 19 2.90 -4.67 7.11
CA ILE A 19 3.25 -5.74 6.15
C ILE A 19 2.16 -6.81 6.12
N ASP A 20 1.75 -7.33 7.28
CA ASP A 20 0.72 -8.36 7.40
C ASP A 20 -0.63 -7.88 6.83
N SER A 21 -1.02 -6.63 7.11
CA SER A 21 -2.25 -6.04 6.57
C SER A 21 -2.20 -5.94 5.04
N LEU A 22 -1.08 -5.47 4.48
CA LEU A 22 -0.87 -5.39 3.04
C LEU A 22 -0.83 -6.77 2.38
N GLU A 23 -0.24 -7.77 3.03
CA GLU A 23 -0.24 -9.17 2.57
C GLU A 23 -1.67 -9.70 2.48
N LYS A 24 -2.53 -9.38 3.46
CA LYS A 24 -3.96 -9.70 3.52
C LYS A 24 -4.87 -8.86 2.59
N GLU A 25 -4.29 -7.94 1.81
CA GLU A 25 -5.03 -6.97 0.98
C GLU A 25 -6.00 -6.07 1.77
N ASP A 26 -5.77 -5.91 3.08
CA ASP A 26 -6.42 -4.88 3.90
C ASP A 26 -5.66 -3.56 3.75
N TYR A 27 -6.29 -2.61 3.05
CA TYR A 27 -5.69 -1.31 2.74
C TYR A 27 -6.14 -0.19 3.69
N ASP A 28 -7.20 -0.40 4.48
CA ASP A 28 -7.68 0.56 5.47
C ASP A 28 -6.79 0.60 6.72
N THR A 29 -6.32 -0.57 7.16
CA THR A 29 -5.45 -0.69 8.34
C THR A 29 -4.09 0.02 8.18
N PRO A 30 -3.36 -0.15 7.05
CA PRO A 30 -2.11 0.58 6.79
C PRO A 30 -2.21 2.10 6.92
N GLU A 31 -3.34 2.72 6.54
CA GLU A 31 -3.51 4.18 6.61
C GLU A 31 -3.34 4.70 8.05
N LYS A 32 -3.95 4.02 9.03
CA LYS A 32 -3.85 4.39 10.44
C LYS A 32 -2.49 4.06 11.03
N LEU A 33 -1.95 2.89 10.69
CA LEU A 33 -0.67 2.41 11.22
C LEU A 33 0.51 3.25 10.75
N LEU A 34 0.47 3.77 9.52
CA LEU A 34 1.51 4.67 9.01
C LEU A 34 1.61 5.96 9.83
N GLY A 35 0.48 6.56 10.22
CA GLY A 35 0.49 7.76 11.07
C GLY A 35 1.06 7.50 12.47
N GLN A 36 0.74 6.34 13.05
CA GLN A 36 1.34 5.92 14.32
C GLN A 36 2.85 5.66 14.19
N ARG A 37 3.29 5.07 13.07
CA ARG A 37 4.70 4.83 12.76
C ARG A 37 5.46 6.16 12.66
N ASP A 38 4.91 7.16 12.00
CA ASP A 38 5.50 8.51 11.91
C ASP A 38 5.64 9.18 13.28
N ASN A 39 4.66 9.00 14.17
CA ASN A 39 4.77 9.51 15.54
C ASN A 39 5.90 8.84 16.30
N ILE A 40 6.08 7.53 16.18
CA ILE A 40 7.21 6.81 16.80
C ILE A 40 8.56 7.35 16.27
N ILE A 41 8.67 7.61 14.96
CA ILE A 41 9.89 8.20 14.37
C ILE A 41 10.18 9.57 14.98
N LYS A 42 9.16 10.42 15.13
CA LYS A 42 9.32 11.74 15.77
C LYS A 42 9.77 11.61 17.22
N GLU A 43 9.19 10.68 17.97
CA GLU A 43 9.61 10.40 19.34
C GLU A 43 11.07 9.95 19.40
N ILE A 44 11.49 9.04 18.53
CA ILE A 44 12.89 8.59 18.44
C ILE A 44 13.82 9.76 18.13
N ASN A 45 13.49 10.60 17.15
CA ASN A 45 14.32 11.74 16.76
C ASN A 45 14.51 12.77 17.88
N ASN A 46 13.57 12.82 18.85
CA ASN A 46 13.66 13.71 20.01
C ASN A 46 14.46 13.10 21.17
N LEU A 47 14.84 11.82 21.10
CA LEU A 47 15.68 11.19 22.11
C LEU A 47 17.13 11.60 21.95
N ASN A 48 17.83 11.76 23.07
CA ASN A 48 19.28 11.91 23.08
C ASN A 48 19.94 10.53 23.10
N TYR A 49 20.43 10.05 21.96
CA TYR A 49 21.12 8.77 21.84
C TYR A 49 22.39 8.88 21.02
N LYS A 50 23.35 7.99 21.27
CA LYS A 50 24.52 7.87 20.41
C LYS A 50 24.18 7.06 19.16
N LYS A 51 24.72 7.48 18.02
CA LYS A 51 24.56 6.78 16.73
C LYS A 51 24.93 5.29 16.82
N GLU A 52 25.93 4.96 17.62
CA GLU A 52 26.38 3.58 17.84
C GLU A 52 25.34 2.72 18.60
N GLU A 53 24.62 3.31 19.54
CA GLU A 53 23.54 2.63 20.27
C GLU A 53 22.37 2.31 19.34
N PHE A 54 21.99 3.29 18.51
CA PHE A 54 20.97 3.07 17.48
C PHE A 54 21.40 1.95 16.53
N LYS A 55 22.62 2.00 16.01
CA LYS A 55 23.12 1.01 15.04
C LYS A 55 23.08 -0.41 15.60
N LYS A 56 23.49 -0.61 16.85
CA LYS A 56 23.42 -1.93 17.50
C LYS A 56 21.98 -2.46 17.56
N ILE A 57 21.05 -1.61 18.00
CA ILE A 57 19.64 -2.01 18.12
C ILE A 57 19.00 -2.22 16.74
N ASP A 58 19.37 -1.39 15.75
CA ASP A 58 18.93 -1.52 14.36
C ASP A 58 19.34 -2.85 13.74
N GLU A 59 20.59 -3.28 13.96
CA GLU A 59 21.11 -4.57 13.53
C GLU A 59 20.44 -5.74 14.28
N GLU A 60 20.31 -5.66 15.61
CA GLU A 60 19.62 -6.66 16.44
C GLU A 60 18.16 -6.86 16.04
N LEU A 61 17.47 -5.76 15.72
CA LEU A 61 16.07 -5.75 15.32
C LEU A 61 15.91 -5.78 13.81
N GLU A 62 16.96 -6.04 13.03
CA GLU A 62 16.94 -6.16 11.56
C GLU A 62 16.07 -5.10 10.86
N LEU A 63 16.04 -3.86 11.36
CA LEU A 63 15.01 -2.89 10.95
C LEU A 63 15.15 -2.54 9.47
N LEU A 64 16.38 -2.48 8.97
CA LEU A 64 16.68 -2.27 7.56
C LEU A 64 16.07 -3.35 6.66
N LEU A 65 16.07 -4.61 7.10
CA LEU A 65 15.50 -5.74 6.34
C LEU A 65 13.98 -5.60 6.24
N ILE A 66 13.34 -5.32 7.38
CA ILE A 66 11.89 -5.17 7.46
C ILE A 66 11.42 -3.95 6.67
N GLU A 67 12.15 -2.84 6.75
CA GLU A 67 11.85 -1.63 5.97
C GLU A 67 11.90 -1.91 4.47
N LYS A 68 12.94 -2.61 3.99
CA LYS A 68 13.02 -3.03 2.60
C LYS A 68 11.87 -3.93 2.19
N LYS A 69 11.45 -4.87 3.07
CA LYS A 69 10.28 -5.73 2.81
C LYS A 69 9.02 -4.87 2.63
N LEU A 70 8.77 -3.92 3.54
CA LEU A 70 7.62 -3.03 3.45
C LEU A 70 7.64 -2.21 2.15
N GLN A 71 8.78 -1.59 1.82
CA GLN A 71 8.92 -0.78 0.61
C GLN A 71 8.60 -1.57 -0.66
N ASN A 72 9.18 -2.76 -0.79
CA ASN A 72 8.92 -3.63 -1.94
C ASN A 72 7.45 -4.02 -2.03
N LEU A 73 6.82 -4.36 -0.89
CA LEU A 73 5.42 -4.74 -0.83
C LEU A 73 4.50 -3.58 -1.24
N MET A 74 4.77 -2.36 -0.77
CA MET A 74 3.99 -1.17 -1.15
C MET A 74 4.09 -0.89 -2.65
N VAL A 75 5.29 -0.99 -3.24
CA VAL A 75 5.49 -0.82 -4.68
C VAL A 75 4.71 -1.87 -5.47
N GLU A 76 4.81 -3.14 -5.06
CA GLU A 76 4.10 -4.25 -5.70
C GLU A 76 2.58 -4.07 -5.65
N LYS A 77 2.04 -3.76 -4.46
CA LYS A 77 0.59 -3.60 -4.26
C LYS A 77 0.06 -2.39 -5.03
N LYS A 78 0.80 -1.27 -5.05
CA LYS A 78 0.48 -0.10 -5.88
C LYS A 78 0.42 -0.44 -7.37
N ALA A 79 1.39 -1.21 -7.87
CA ALA A 79 1.40 -1.64 -9.26
C ALA A 79 0.20 -2.55 -9.60
N LYS A 80 -0.12 -3.50 -8.72
CA LYS A 80 -1.29 -4.39 -8.86
C LYS A 80 -2.60 -3.61 -8.92
N ILE A 81 -2.81 -2.65 -8.02
CA ILE A 81 -4.02 -1.80 -8.01
C ILE A 81 -4.13 -1.01 -9.32
N LYS A 82 -3.04 -0.37 -9.76
CA LYS A 82 -3.00 0.38 -11.03
C LYS A 82 -3.37 -0.50 -12.23
N GLN A 83 -2.88 -1.73 -12.25
CA GLN A 83 -3.22 -2.69 -13.32
C GLN A 83 -4.70 -3.11 -13.28
N LYS A 84 -5.25 -3.39 -12.08
CA LYS A 84 -6.68 -3.70 -11.90
C LYS A 84 -7.56 -2.55 -12.41
N LEU A 85 -7.23 -1.30 -12.05
CA LEU A 85 -7.96 -0.11 -12.51
C LEU A 85 -7.92 0.05 -14.04
N LYS A 86 -6.75 -0.13 -14.67
CA LYS A 86 -6.61 -0.07 -16.13
C LYS A 86 -7.51 -1.11 -16.82
N LYS A 87 -7.48 -2.36 -16.37
CA LYS A 87 -8.33 -3.44 -16.90
C LYS A 87 -9.82 -3.13 -16.75
N THR A 88 -10.24 -2.59 -15.59
CA THR A 88 -11.63 -2.19 -15.37
C THR A 88 -12.06 -1.06 -16.32
N SER A 89 -11.18 -0.09 -16.59
CA SER A 89 -11.46 0.99 -17.54
C SER A 89 -11.61 0.45 -18.97
N GLU A 90 -10.70 -0.42 -19.40
CA GLU A 90 -10.75 -1.07 -20.71
C GLU A 90 -12.03 -1.91 -20.88
N ASN A 91 -12.40 -2.70 -19.86
CA ASN A 91 -13.63 -3.48 -19.87
C ASN A 91 -14.89 -2.60 -19.94
N LYS A 92 -14.89 -1.45 -19.25
CA LYS A 92 -16.00 -0.49 -19.28
C LYS A 92 -16.13 0.15 -20.67
N GLU A 93 -15.02 0.49 -21.30
CA GLU A 93 -15.00 1.04 -22.67
C GLU A 93 -15.47 0.01 -23.69
N ALA A 94 -15.01 -1.24 -23.58
CA ALA A 94 -15.48 -2.34 -24.41
C ALA A 94 -16.99 -2.56 -24.27
N ASN A 95 -17.51 -2.66 -23.03
CA ASN A 95 -18.95 -2.81 -22.79
C ASN A 95 -19.77 -1.64 -23.33
N LYS A 96 -19.27 -0.40 -23.24
CA LYS A 96 -19.91 0.78 -23.83
C LYS A 96 -19.96 0.66 -25.36
N ASN A 97 -18.87 0.27 -26.00
CA ASN A 97 -18.80 0.10 -27.46
C ASN A 97 -19.71 -1.02 -27.98
N TYR A 98 -19.77 -2.15 -27.28
CA TYR A 98 -20.67 -3.26 -27.64
C TYR A 98 -22.15 -2.93 -27.39
N SER A 99 -22.49 -2.22 -26.31
CA SER A 99 -23.87 -1.79 -26.05
C SER A 99 -24.36 -0.76 -27.06
N THR A 100 -23.51 0.20 -27.46
CA THR A 100 -23.91 1.27 -28.39
C THR A 100 -24.24 0.71 -29.80
N LYS A 101 -23.53 -0.33 -30.26
CA LYS A 101 -23.82 -1.00 -31.54
C LYS A 101 -25.14 -1.78 -31.59
N LYS A 102 -25.70 -2.19 -30.44
CA LYS A 102 -27.02 -2.87 -30.38
C LYS A 102 -28.22 -1.92 -30.48
N PHE A 103 -28.03 -0.62 -30.22
CA PHE A 103 -29.10 0.37 -30.31
C PHE A 103 -29.17 1.09 -31.67
N SER A 104 -28.11 1.04 -32.49
CA SER A 104 -28.06 1.74 -33.79
C SER A 104 -28.69 0.98 -34.96
N THR A 105 -29.13 -0.27 -34.78
CA THR A 105 -29.71 -1.10 -35.86
C THR A 105 -31.24 -1.05 -35.94
N LYS A 106 -31.93 -0.29 -35.08
CA LYS A 106 -33.40 -0.19 -35.09
C LYS A 106 -34.00 0.69 -36.21
N ASN A 107 -33.19 1.35 -37.05
CA ASN A 107 -33.68 2.26 -38.10
C ASN A 107 -33.37 1.81 -39.54
N ILE A 108 -33.26 0.51 -39.83
CA ILE A 108 -33.04 0.00 -41.22
C ILE A 108 -34.20 -0.89 -41.70
N LEU A 109 -35.44 -0.57 -41.34
CA LEU A 109 -36.63 -1.16 -41.93
C LEU A 109 -37.62 -0.06 -42.34
N ASN A 110 -37.20 0.78 -43.29
CA ASN A 110 -38.15 1.49 -44.13
C ASN A 110 -38.21 0.79 -45.48
N THR A 111 -38.87 -0.36 -45.53
CA THR A 111 -39.43 -0.91 -46.76
C THR A 111 -40.88 -0.42 -46.88
N LYS A 112 -41.08 0.61 -47.68
CA LYS A 112 -42.36 0.91 -48.36
C LYS A 112 -42.01 0.99 -49.84
N ILE A 113 -42.32 -0.05 -50.63
CA ILE A 113 -43.56 -0.24 -51.40
C ILE A 113 -43.89 1.02 -52.19
#